data_AF-A0A7S3BNX8-F1
#
_entry.id   AF-A0A7S3BNX8-F1
#
_cell.length_a   1.000
_cell.length_b   1.000
_cell.length_c   1.000
_cell.angle_alpha   90.00
_cell.angle_beta   90.00
_cell.angle_gamma   90.00
#
_symmetry.space_group_name_H-M   'P 1'
#
loop_
_entity.id
_entity.type
_entity.pdbx_description
1 polymer ?
#
loop_
_entity_poly.entity_id
_entity_poly.type
_entity_poly.pdbx_seq_one_letter_code
_entity_poly.pdbx_strand_id
1 'polypeptide(L)'
;MEYGKHRTAIKQRKGLVKYALQHGYALTPIYTFGENRTYHTFSGLLRLRLWINSFGVPAALFFGAWWFPLFMRPDACCISYVGRPLQLPVIKEPTPTEVDEWHARYVAALRAVFEENKASAGEPEAQLEIW
;
A
#
# COMPACT_ATOMS: atom_id res chain seq x y z
N MET A 1 -8.53 -0.03 -6.26
CA MET A 1 -8.95 -0.05 -4.84
C MET A 1 -10.36 -0.60 -4.79
N GLU A 2 -10.68 -1.41 -3.79
CA GLU A 2 -12.02 -1.98 -3.58
C GLU A 2 -12.43 -1.65 -2.14
N TYR A 3 -13.67 -1.21 -1.97
CA TYR A 3 -14.17 -0.79 -0.67
C TYR A 3 -14.09 -1.94 0.34
N GLY A 4 -13.57 -1.65 1.53
CA GLY A 4 -13.45 -2.65 2.61
C GLY A 4 -12.33 -3.67 2.43
N LYS A 5 -11.59 -3.69 1.31
CA LYS A 5 -10.45 -4.59 1.10
C LYS A 5 -9.11 -3.91 1.32
N HIS A 6 -8.26 -4.54 2.11
CA HIS A 6 -6.90 -4.12 2.36
C HIS A 6 -6.00 -4.52 1.19
N ARG A 7 -5.59 -3.54 0.38
CA ARG A 7 -4.81 -3.76 -0.86
C ARG A 7 -3.64 -2.80 -0.97
N THR A 8 -2.44 -3.33 -1.22
CA THR A 8 -1.22 -2.53 -1.45
C THR A 8 -0.58 -2.89 -2.79
N ALA A 9 -0.31 -1.90 -3.63
CA ALA A 9 0.26 -2.09 -4.97
C ALA A 9 1.81 -2.07 -4.97
N ILE A 10 2.44 -2.77 -4.01
CA ILE A 10 3.89 -2.70 -3.80
C ILE A 10 4.66 -3.84 -4.47
N LYS A 11 3.98 -4.89 -4.96
CA LYS A 11 4.63 -6.11 -5.48
C LYS A 11 5.58 -5.82 -6.65
N GLN A 12 5.16 -4.96 -7.58
CA GLN A 12 5.94 -4.58 -8.75
C GLN A 12 6.78 -3.30 -8.54
N ARG A 13 6.55 -2.57 -7.44
CA ARG A 13 7.18 -1.27 -7.18
C ARG A 13 8.47 -1.43 -6.38
N LYS A 14 9.54 -1.84 -7.07
CA LYS A 14 10.86 -2.09 -6.46
C LYS A 14 11.80 -0.88 -6.45
N GLY A 15 11.39 0.24 -7.08
CA GLY A 15 12.20 1.44 -7.19
C GLY A 15 12.60 2.06 -5.84
N LEU A 16 11.71 1.99 -4.84
CA LEU A 16 11.99 2.43 -3.47
C LEU A 16 13.20 1.70 -2.88
N VAL A 17 13.22 0.37 -3.02
CA VAL A 17 14.27 -0.49 -2.47
C VAL A 17 15.57 -0.30 -3.24
N LYS A 18 15.51 -0.17 -4.56
CA LYS A 18 16.68 0.16 -5.39
C LYS A 18 17.34 1.46 -4.92
N TYR A 19 16.56 2.52 -4.71
CA TYR A 19 17.08 3.80 -4.22
C TYR A 19 17.64 3.69 -2.80
N ALA A 20 16.95 2.97 -1.92
CA ALA A 20 17.43 2.75 -0.55
C ALA A 20 18.75 1.99 -0.50
N LEU A 21 18.96 1.00 -1.37
CA LEU A 21 20.25 0.29 -1.50
C LEU A 21 21.36 1.22 -2.00
N GLN A 22 21.07 2.12 -2.94
CA GLN A 22 22.08 3.04 -3.47
C GLN A 22 22.62 4.03 -2.42
N HIS A 23 21.78 4.41 -1.47
CA HIS A 23 22.11 5.43 -0.47
C HIS A 23 22.22 4.92 0.97
N GLY A 24 21.93 3.64 1.21
CA GLY A 24 21.93 3.03 2.55
C GLY A 24 20.81 3.56 3.46
N TYR A 25 19.65 3.89 2.90
CA TYR A 25 18.53 4.39 3.70
C TYR A 25 17.89 3.27 4.53
N ALA A 26 17.41 3.63 5.72
CA ALA A 26 16.53 2.79 6.51
C ALA A 26 15.10 2.86 5.94
N LEU A 27 14.53 1.71 5.60
CA LEU A 27 13.14 1.60 5.15
C LEU A 27 12.25 1.18 6.30
N THR A 28 11.36 2.07 6.74
CA THR A 28 10.40 1.77 7.81
C THR A 28 9.06 1.36 7.18
N PRO A 29 8.60 0.11 7.39
CA PRO A 29 7.27 -0.31 6.92
C PRO A 29 6.20 0.36 7.78
N ILE A 30 5.25 1.02 7.13
CA ILE A 30 4.12 1.70 7.77
C ILE A 30 2.84 1.19 7.11
N TYR A 31 1.84 0.87 7.92
CA TYR A 31 0.54 0.45 7.43
C TYR A 31 -0.58 1.23 8.13
N THR A 32 -1.54 1.73 7.35
CA THR A 32 -2.69 2.47 7.88
C THR A 32 -3.97 1.66 7.69
N PHE A 33 -4.63 1.31 8.79
CA PHE A 33 -5.96 0.72 8.77
C PHE A 33 -7.03 1.80 8.61
N GLY A 34 -8.18 1.44 8.03
CA GLY A 34 -9.32 2.34 7.83
C GLY A 34 -9.34 3.11 6.50
N GLU A 35 -8.20 3.23 5.80
CA GLU A 35 -8.12 3.91 4.49
C GLU A 35 -9.04 3.28 3.44
N ASN A 36 -9.24 1.96 3.52
CA ASN A 36 -10.14 1.18 2.67
C ASN A 36 -11.64 1.54 2.83
N ARG A 37 -12.01 2.31 3.87
CA ARG A 37 -13.38 2.73 4.16
C ARG A 37 -13.63 4.21 3.88
N THR A 38 -12.57 4.99 3.64
CA THR A 38 -12.65 6.44 3.41
C THR A 38 -13.50 6.82 2.21
N TYR A 39 -13.47 6.00 1.15
CA TYR A 39 -14.25 6.20 -0.06
C TYR A 39 -14.79 4.88 -0.58
N HIS A 40 -16.04 4.89 -1.07
CA HIS A 40 -16.50 3.81 -1.91
C HIS A 40 -15.88 3.95 -3.29
N THR A 41 -15.26 2.89 -3.77
CA THR A 41 -14.69 2.84 -5.11
C THR A 41 -15.57 1.95 -5.98
N PHE A 42 -15.92 2.41 -7.18
CA PHE A 42 -16.58 1.55 -8.16
C PHE A 42 -15.60 0.46 -8.61
N SER A 43 -15.96 -0.82 -8.46
CA SER A 43 -15.08 -1.96 -8.79
C SER A 43 -15.22 -2.44 -10.25
N GLY A 44 -16.26 -2.01 -10.97
CA GLY A 44 -16.49 -2.38 -12.38
C GLY A 44 -15.43 -1.86 -13.35
N LEU A 45 -15.37 -2.44 -14.55
CA LEU A 45 -14.54 -2.00 -15.68
C LEU A 45 -13.04 -1.83 -15.34
N LEU A 46 -12.49 -2.63 -14.41
CA LEU A 46 -11.10 -2.49 -13.96
C LEU A 46 -10.09 -2.51 -15.13
N ARG A 47 -10.27 -3.42 -16.10
CA ARG A 47 -9.39 -3.51 -17.28
C ARG A 47 -9.40 -2.23 -18.11
N LEU A 48 -10.59 -1.67 -18.38
CA LEU A 48 -10.73 -0.40 -19.10
C LEU A 48 -10.09 0.74 -18.33
N ARG A 49 -10.28 0.81 -17.01
CA ARG A 49 -9.67 1.85 -16.17
C ARG A 49 -8.14 1.77 -16.16
N LEU A 50 -7.58 0.57 -16.05
CA LEU A 50 -6.13 0.36 -16.12
C LEU A 50 -5.59 0.71 -17.51
N TRP A 51 -6.35 0.42 -18.57
CA TRP A 51 -6.00 0.82 -19.93
C TRP A 51 -6.02 2.36 -20.09
N ILE A 52 -7.06 3.07 -19.64
CA ILE A 52 -7.09 4.54 -19.65
C ILE A 52 -5.94 5.13 -18.81
N ASN A 53 -5.66 4.53 -17.65
CA ASN A 53 -4.55 4.96 -16.79
C ASN A 53 -3.17 4.79 -17.45
N SER A 54 -3.02 3.87 -18.41
CA SER A 54 -1.78 3.74 -19.20
C SER A 54 -1.54 4.94 -20.12
N PHE A 55 -2.57 5.72 -20.45
CA PHE A 55 -2.45 6.99 -21.18
C PHE A 55 -2.24 8.20 -20.25
N GLY A 56 -2.02 7.98 -18.95
CA GLY A 56 -1.81 9.04 -17.96
C GLY A 56 -3.08 9.72 -17.46
N VAL A 57 -4.26 9.22 -17.84
CA VAL A 57 -5.56 9.74 -17.36
C VAL A 57 -6.06 8.88 -16.20
N PRO A 58 -6.19 9.41 -14.98
CA PRO A 58 -6.67 8.63 -13.84
C PRO A 58 -8.18 8.37 -13.97
N ALA A 59 -8.55 7.18 -14.43
CA ALA A 59 -9.95 6.74 -14.51
C ALA A 59 -10.48 6.22 -13.16
N ALA A 60 -10.44 7.05 -12.12
CA ALA A 60 -10.92 6.71 -10.79
C ALA A 60 -12.34 7.25 -10.57
N LEU A 61 -13.29 6.35 -10.34
CA LEU A 61 -14.66 6.68 -9.92
C LEU A 61 -14.81 6.30 -8.44
N PHE A 62 -14.97 7.30 -7.58
CA PHE A 62 -15.15 7.13 -6.15
C PHE A 62 -16.22 8.07 -5.62
N PHE A 63 -16.85 7.70 -4.51
CA PHE A 63 -17.83 8.50 -3.81
C PHE A 63 -17.60 8.40 -2.30
N GLY A 64 -17.52 9.56 -1.65
CA GLY A 64 -17.35 9.71 -0.21
C GLY A 64 -18.69 9.94 0.49
N ALA A 65 -18.85 11.08 1.17
CA ALA A 65 -20.10 11.43 1.85
C ALA A 65 -21.26 11.68 0.87
N TRP A 66 -22.49 11.25 1.21
CA TRP A 66 -23.65 11.40 0.32
C TRP A 66 -24.00 12.87 0.01
N TRP A 67 -23.79 13.79 0.95
CA TRP A 67 -24.00 15.23 0.78
C TRP A 67 -22.80 15.95 0.14
N PHE A 68 -21.61 15.33 0.14
CA PHE A 68 -20.37 15.87 -0.44
C PHE A 68 -19.51 14.71 -1.00
N PRO A 69 -19.78 14.22 -2.22
CA PRO A 69 -19.15 13.00 -2.76
C PRO A 69 -17.63 13.07 -2.89
N LEU A 70 -17.06 14.27 -2.94
CA LEU A 70 -15.62 14.50 -3.00
C LEU A 70 -14.94 14.49 -1.62
N PHE A 71 -15.70 14.56 -0.53
CA PHE A 71 -15.16 14.55 0.83
C PHE A 71 -15.11 13.14 1.41
N MET A 72 -14.11 12.89 2.25
CA MET A 72 -13.94 11.64 2.98
C MET A 72 -15.18 11.32 3.81
N ARG A 73 -15.47 10.03 3.94
CA ARG A 73 -16.54 9.57 4.81
C ARG A 73 -16.20 9.85 6.30
N PRO A 74 -17.13 10.42 7.10
CA PRO A 74 -16.87 10.76 8.50
C PRO A 74 -16.58 9.56 9.40
N ASP A 75 -17.01 8.36 9.00
CA ASP A 75 -16.84 7.12 9.76
C ASP A 75 -15.50 6.42 9.51
N ALA A 76 -14.66 6.96 8.62
CA ALA A 76 -13.33 6.40 8.37
C ALA A 76 -12.33 6.91 9.41
N CYS A 77 -12.09 6.09 10.44
CA CYS A 77 -10.97 6.29 11.37
C CYS A 77 -9.71 5.64 10.79
N CYS A 78 -8.70 6.46 10.45
CA CYS A 78 -7.41 5.98 9.99
C CYS A 78 -6.44 5.81 11.16
N ILE A 79 -5.89 4.61 11.34
CA ILE A 79 -4.90 4.31 12.37
C ILE A 79 -3.63 3.77 11.71
N SER A 80 -2.53 4.52 11.82
CA SER A 80 -1.24 4.15 11.26
C SER A 80 -0.36 3.43 12.29
N TYR A 81 0.17 2.28 11.91
CA TYR A 81 1.13 1.51 12.69
C TYR A 81 2.49 1.55 12.00
N VAL A 82 3.53 1.77 12.81
CA VAL A 82 4.91 1.92 12.36
C VAL A 82 5.68 0.68 12.79
N GLY A 83 6.23 -0.04 11.83
CA GLY A 83 7.08 -1.20 12.09
C GLY A 83 8.52 -0.85 12.38
N ARG A 84 9.33 -1.89 12.58
CA ARG A 84 10.78 -1.75 12.79
C ARG A 84 11.48 -1.31 11.49
N PRO A 85 12.41 -0.35 11.56
CA PRO A 85 13.17 0.07 10.39
C PRO A 85 14.05 -1.07 9.87
N LEU A 86 14.03 -1.28 8.56
CA LEU A 86 14.93 -2.18 7.86
C LEU A 86 16.14 -1.37 7.39
N GLN A 87 17.30 -1.59 8.00
CA GLN A 87 18.54 -0.97 7.56
C GLN A 87 19.09 -1.71 6.34
N LEU A 88 19.25 -1.00 5.22
CA LEU A 88 19.80 -1.57 3.99
C LEU A 88 21.30 -1.27 3.88
N PRO A 89 22.08 -2.17 3.26
CA PRO A 89 23.48 -1.90 2.91
C PRO A 89 23.57 -0.88 1.79
N VAL A 90 24.73 -0.21 1.68
CA VAL A 90 25.04 0.70 0.57
C VAL A 90 25.66 -0.08 -0.59
N ILE A 91 24.98 -0.12 -1.73
CA ILE A 91 25.43 -0.76 -2.97
C ILE A 91 25.26 0.25 -4.11
N LYS A 92 26.36 0.74 -4.69
CA LYS A 92 26.32 1.78 -5.75
C LYS A 92 25.46 1.37 -6.96
N GLU A 93 25.61 0.12 -7.41
CA GLU A 93 24.90 -0.44 -8.55
C GLU A 93 24.24 -1.76 -8.13
N PRO A 94 23.07 -1.72 -7.47
CA PRO A 94 22.42 -2.93 -6.99
C PRO A 94 21.91 -3.76 -8.17
N THR A 95 22.20 -5.05 -8.14
CA THR A 95 21.72 -6.01 -9.13
C THR A 95 20.21 -6.24 -8.97
N PRO A 96 19.49 -6.63 -10.04
CA PRO A 96 18.07 -6.95 -9.94
C PRO A 96 17.74 -8.01 -8.87
N THR A 97 18.63 -9.00 -8.71
CA THR A 97 18.52 -10.05 -7.70
C THR A 97 18.61 -9.52 -6.27
N GLU A 98 19.54 -8.60 -5.99
CA GLU A 98 19.65 -7.97 -4.65
C GLU A 98 18.44 -7.09 -4.36
N VAL A 99 17.97 -6.33 -5.34
CA VAL A 99 16.75 -5.52 -5.21
C VAL A 99 15.56 -6.40 -4.87
N ASP A 100 15.43 -7.56 -5.54
CA ASP A 100 14.34 -8.50 -5.33
C ASP A 100 14.37 -9.14 -3.94
N GLU A 101 15.57 -9.50 -3.45
CA GLU A 101 15.74 -10.05 -2.11
C GLU A 101 15.35 -9.03 -1.03
N TRP A 102 15.88 -7.81 -1.11
CA TRP A 102 15.56 -6.75 -0.14
C TRP A 102 14.11 -6.29 -0.23
N HIS A 103 13.53 -6.31 -1.44
CA HIS A 103 12.12 -6.04 -1.64
C HIS A 103 11.25 -7.11 -0.99
N ALA A 104 11.59 -8.40 -1.14
CA ALA A 104 10.88 -9.48 -0.45
C ALA A 104 10.95 -9.32 1.08
N ARG A 105 12.11 -8.93 1.63
CA ARG A 105 12.28 -8.64 3.06
C ARG A 105 11.40 -7.47 3.52
N TYR A 106 11.37 -6.39 2.75
CA TYR A 106 10.53 -5.23 3.05
C TYR A 106 9.03 -5.60 3.00
N VAL A 107 8.60 -6.35 1.99
CA VAL A 107 7.22 -6.82 1.84
C VAL A 107 6.83 -7.74 3.00
N ALA A 108 7.73 -8.63 3.44
CA ALA A 108 7.52 -9.48 4.61
C ALA A 108 7.38 -8.64 5.90
N ALA A 109 8.22 -7.62 6.08
CA ALA A 109 8.14 -6.71 7.23
C ALA A 109 6.83 -5.92 7.22
N LEU A 110 6.37 -5.42 6.07
CA LEU A 110 5.07 -4.76 5.93
C LEU A 110 3.91 -5.69 6.28
N ARG A 111 3.98 -6.95 5.81
CA ARG A 111 2.99 -7.97 6.15
C ARG A 111 2.96 -8.28 7.64
N ALA A 112 4.12 -8.33 8.29
CA ALA A 112 4.21 -8.52 9.74
C ALA A 112 3.53 -7.36 10.50
N VAL A 113 3.79 -6.10 10.11
CA VAL A 113 3.10 -4.93 10.71
C VAL A 113 1.59 -5.05 10.56
N PHE A 114 1.10 -5.48 9.41
CA PHE A 114 -0.33 -5.71 9.21
C PHE A 114 -0.88 -6.80 10.15
N GLU A 115 -0.28 -7.99 10.15
CA GLU A 115 -0.78 -9.14 10.91
C GLU A 115 -0.71 -8.91 12.43
N GLU A 116 0.33 -8.24 12.92
CA GLU A 116 0.51 -7.92 14.34
C GLU A 116 -0.54 -6.91 14.84
N ASN A 117 -0.99 -5.99 13.98
CA ASN A 117 -1.82 -4.85 14.39
C ASN A 117 -3.30 -4.95 13.96
N LYS A 118 -3.67 -5.91 13.10
CA LYS A 118 -5.06 -6.06 12.60
C LYS A 118 -6.09 -6.25 13.72
N ALA A 119 -5.74 -6.99 14.78
CA ALA A 119 -6.62 -7.19 15.92
C ALA A 119 -6.80 -5.90 16.73
N SER A 120 -5.70 -5.17 17.00
CA SER A 120 -5.71 -3.88 17.69
C SER A 120 -6.44 -2.79 16.88
N ALA A 121 -6.42 -2.87 15.55
CA ALA A 121 -7.19 -2.02 14.66
C ALA A 121 -8.69 -2.38 14.58
N GLY A 122 -9.14 -3.45 15.25
CA GLY A 122 -10.53 -3.89 15.26
C GLY A 122 -10.95 -4.71 14.03
N GLU A 123 -9.99 -5.25 13.27
CA GLU A 123 -10.23 -6.05 12.07
C GLU A 123 -9.47 -7.41 12.11
N PRO A 124 -9.75 -8.32 13.07
CA PRO A 124 -8.96 -9.55 13.29
C PRO A 124 -8.94 -10.50 12.09
N GLU A 125 -10.04 -10.54 11.33
CA GLU A 125 -10.20 -11.40 10.13
C GLU A 125 -9.72 -10.71 8.84
N ALA A 126 -9.15 -9.50 8.92
CA ALA A 126 -8.67 -8.80 7.75
C ALA A 126 -7.49 -9.53 7.08
N GLN A 127 -7.45 -9.45 5.75
CA GLN A 127 -6.38 -10.01 4.93
C GLN A 127 -5.77 -8.94 4.04
N LEU A 128 -4.44 -8.86 4.04
CA LEU A 128 -3.70 -7.96 3.17
C LEU A 128 -3.41 -8.60 1.81
N GLU A 129 -3.99 -8.04 0.76
CA GLU A 129 -3.69 -8.39 -0.62
C GLU A 129 -2.55 -7.51 -1.19
N ILE A 130 -1.45 -8.15 -1.58
CA ILE A 130 -0.28 -7.47 -2.15
C ILE A 130 -0.29 -7.63 -3.68
N TRP A 131 -0.58 -6.52 -4.38
CA TRP A 131 -0.71 -6.42 -5.83
C TRP A 131 0.52 -5.83 -6.49
#